data_AF-A0A9D7NAI0-F1
#
_entry.id   AF-A0A9D7NAI0-F1
#
_cell.length_a   1.000
_cell.length_b   1.000
_cell.length_c   1.000
_cell.angle_alpha   90.00
_cell.angle_beta   90.00
_cell.angle_gamma   90.00
#
_symmetry.space_group_name_H-M   'P 1'
#
loop_
_entity.id
_entity.type
_entity.pdbx_description
1 polymer ?
#
loop_
_entity_poly.entity_id
_entity_poly.type
_entity_poly.pdbx_seq_one_letter_code
_entity_poly.pdbx_strand_id
1 'polypeptide(L)'
;MEAATANIPIFKTQASKEQPIEELYEAAFPSVARFVKKMGGDLEDAKDVFHDALVIYQERCDQPEFRLQHSPEGYLLGIAKHLWIRKHHQQRKLVPLSSIEREISLPEDYFPSYKTQRLLQFLESAGQKCLDLLRAFYYQKQPLKQLVKTLGYANEHSLSVQKYKCLEKVRHTIKNQSVAYEDFLD
;
A
#
# COMPACT_ATOMS: atom_id res chain seq x y z
N MET A 1 13.08 -16.03 63.37
CA MET A 1 12.96 -16.36 61.93
C MET A 1 12.80 -15.05 61.18
N GLU A 2 13.91 -14.34 60.99
CA GLU A 2 13.96 -13.10 60.21
C GLU A 2 14.18 -13.46 58.74
N ALA A 3 13.26 -13.01 57.89
CA ALA A 3 13.38 -13.14 56.45
C ALA A 3 14.46 -12.17 55.95
N ALA A 4 15.57 -12.73 55.45
CA ALA A 4 16.64 -12.01 54.80
C ALA A 4 16.08 -11.28 53.57
N THR A 5 15.97 -9.96 53.67
CA THR A 5 15.65 -9.09 52.55
C THR A 5 16.90 -8.98 51.69
N ALA A 6 16.90 -9.66 50.55
CA ALA A 6 17.97 -9.55 49.56
C ALA A 6 18.02 -8.11 49.04
N ASN A 7 18.98 -7.34 49.54
CA ASN A 7 19.31 -6.00 49.08
C ASN A 7 19.81 -6.09 47.62
N ILE A 8 18.90 -5.87 46.67
CA ILE A 8 19.26 -5.63 45.28
C ILE A 8 19.95 -4.26 45.24
N PRO A 9 21.19 -4.16 44.74
CA PRO A 9 21.89 -2.89 44.70
C PRO A 9 21.16 -1.94 43.75
N ILE A 10 20.50 -0.93 44.30
CA ILE A 10 19.90 0.17 43.56
C ILE A 10 21.07 1.00 43.00
N PHE A 11 21.40 0.80 41.73
CA PHE A 11 22.37 1.63 41.03
C PHE A 11 21.78 3.05 40.90
N LYS A 12 22.22 3.95 41.77
CA LYS A 12 22.08 5.40 41.55
C LYS A 12 23.13 5.82 40.53
N THR A 13 22.80 5.73 39.24
CA THR A 13 23.60 6.41 38.23
C THR A 13 23.05 7.82 38.09
N GLN A 14 23.65 8.75 38.84
CA GLN A 14 23.53 10.16 38.52
C GLN A 14 24.15 10.38 37.14
N ALA A 15 23.43 11.09 36.29
CA ALA A 15 23.80 11.44 34.93
C ALA A 15 25.27 11.90 34.82
N SER A 16 26.04 11.19 33.98
CA SER A 16 27.23 11.63 33.22
C SER A 16 28.23 10.49 33.08
N LYS A 17 27.95 9.56 32.17
CA LYS A 17 28.95 8.86 31.35
C LYS A 17 28.16 7.97 30.41
N GLU A 18 28.08 8.42 29.18
CA GLU A 18 27.77 7.61 28.01
C GLU A 18 28.44 6.24 28.21
N GLN A 19 27.67 5.19 28.49
CA GLN A 19 28.15 3.90 27.99
C GLN A 19 28.15 4.10 26.47
N PRO A 20 29.30 3.91 25.80
CA PRO A 20 29.35 4.01 24.36
C PRO A 20 28.22 3.13 23.83
N ILE A 21 27.34 3.71 23.02
CA ILE A 21 26.20 2.98 22.44
C ILE A 21 26.73 1.71 21.73
N GLU A 22 27.95 1.79 21.20
CA GLU A 22 28.72 0.69 20.62
C GLU A 22 28.95 -0.48 21.61
N GLU A 23 29.43 -0.20 22.82
CA GLU A 23 29.65 -1.24 23.85
C GLU A 23 28.34 -1.91 24.26
N LEU A 24 27.28 -1.11 24.42
CA LEU A 24 25.94 -1.61 24.74
C LEU A 24 25.35 -2.43 23.60
N TYR A 25 25.61 -2.03 22.35
CA TYR A 25 25.23 -2.76 21.16
C TYR A 25 25.90 -4.14 21.13
N GLU A 26 27.23 -4.19 21.29
CA GLU A 26 28.00 -5.44 21.28
C GLU A 26 27.58 -6.40 22.41
N ALA A 27 27.27 -5.88 23.59
CA ALA A 27 26.87 -6.69 24.74
C ALA A 27 25.43 -7.21 24.64
N ALA A 28 24.47 -6.38 24.16
CA ALA A 28 23.05 -6.70 24.21
C ALA A 28 22.50 -7.33 22.92
N PHE A 29 23.00 -6.92 21.74
CA PHE A 29 22.48 -7.36 20.45
C PHE A 29 22.50 -8.89 20.24
N PRO A 30 23.57 -9.64 20.60
CA PRO A 30 23.60 -11.10 20.41
C PRO A 30 22.46 -11.83 21.13
N SER A 31 22.04 -11.32 22.29
CA SER A 31 20.92 -11.88 23.07
C SER A 31 19.58 -11.63 22.40
N VAL A 32 19.40 -10.43 21.83
CA VAL A 32 18.20 -10.06 21.08
C VAL A 32 18.11 -10.83 19.77
N ALA A 33 19.19 -10.91 19.00
CA ALA A 33 19.25 -11.67 17.75
C ALA A 33 18.92 -13.16 17.97
N ARG A 34 19.45 -13.76 19.03
CA ARG A 34 19.13 -15.15 19.41
C ARG A 34 17.64 -15.32 19.76
N PHE A 35 17.06 -14.35 20.48
CA PHE A 35 15.64 -14.38 20.83
C PHE A 35 14.75 -14.26 19.59
N VAL A 36 15.01 -13.28 18.73
CA VAL A 36 14.25 -13.05 17.48
C VAL A 36 14.35 -14.26 16.56
N LYS A 37 15.55 -14.82 16.39
CA LYS A 37 15.76 -16.04 15.60
C LYS A 37 14.98 -17.24 16.14
N LYS A 38 14.96 -17.43 17.47
CA LYS A 38 14.17 -18.50 18.12
C LYS A 38 12.67 -18.34 17.87
N MET A 39 12.21 -17.11 17.71
CA MET A 39 10.82 -16.77 17.47
C MET A 39 10.47 -16.63 15.98
N GLY A 40 11.33 -17.14 15.09
CA GLY A 40 11.07 -17.23 13.65
C GLY A 40 11.46 -16.00 12.83
N GLY A 41 12.06 -14.97 13.44
CA GLY A 41 12.56 -13.79 12.72
C GLY A 41 13.93 -14.02 12.07
N ASP A 42 14.30 -13.12 11.18
CA ASP A 42 15.63 -13.09 10.57
C ASP A 42 16.59 -12.11 11.27
N LEU A 43 17.77 -11.90 10.70
CA LEU A 43 18.78 -11.01 11.27
C LEU A 43 18.41 -9.53 11.09
N GLU A 44 17.74 -9.17 9.99
CA GLU A 44 17.31 -7.80 9.74
C GLU A 44 16.19 -7.41 10.70
N ASP A 45 15.23 -8.32 10.90
CA ASP A 45 14.21 -8.22 11.96
C ASP A 45 14.83 -7.99 13.35
N ALA A 46 15.92 -8.69 13.65
CA ALA A 46 16.61 -8.52 14.92
C ALA A 46 17.28 -7.15 15.05
N LYS A 47 17.87 -6.62 13.97
CA LYS A 47 18.46 -5.27 13.95
C LYS A 47 17.38 -4.21 14.12
N ASP A 48 16.26 -4.33 13.42
CA ASP A 48 15.15 -3.38 13.50
C ASP A 48 14.60 -3.30 14.93
N VAL A 49 14.27 -4.46 15.51
CA VAL A 49 13.75 -4.55 16.88
C VAL A 49 14.75 -4.02 17.90
N PHE A 50 16.04 -4.26 17.67
CA PHE A 50 17.09 -3.77 18.56
C PHE A 50 17.23 -2.25 18.49
N HIS A 51 17.20 -1.65 17.30
CA HIS A 51 17.23 -0.20 17.16
C HIS A 51 16.01 0.46 17.83
N ASP A 52 14.81 -0.07 17.61
CA ASP A 52 13.60 0.42 18.28
C ASP A 52 13.73 0.33 19.80
N ALA A 53 14.29 -0.79 20.31
CA ALA A 53 14.53 -0.97 21.73
C ALA A 53 15.55 0.04 22.28
N LEU A 54 16.58 0.37 21.50
CA LEU A 54 17.62 1.34 21.88
C LEU A 54 17.06 2.76 21.96
N VAL A 55 16.22 3.16 21.00
CA VAL A 55 15.54 4.48 21.01
C VAL A 55 14.66 4.60 22.26
N ILE A 56 13.83 3.58 22.54
CA ILE A 56 12.98 3.56 23.73
C ILE A 56 13.83 3.60 25.00
N TYR A 57 14.96 2.90 25.04
CA TYR A 57 15.87 2.94 26.17
C TYR A 57 16.43 4.34 26.43
N GLN A 58 16.87 5.05 25.39
CA GLN A 58 17.34 6.43 25.50
C GLN A 58 16.24 7.38 26.00
N GLU A 59 15.04 7.30 25.41
CA GLU A 59 13.89 8.09 25.85
C GLU A 59 13.54 7.86 27.33
N ARG A 60 13.75 6.64 27.83
CA ARG A 60 13.55 6.31 29.25
C ARG A 60 14.67 6.84 30.12
N CYS A 61 15.91 6.78 29.67
CA CYS A 61 17.05 7.36 30.38
C CYS A 61 16.94 8.87 30.57
N ASP A 62 16.29 9.57 29.62
CA ASP A 62 16.06 11.02 29.72
C ASP A 62 14.96 11.39 30.73
N GLN A 63 14.19 10.43 31.24
CA GLN A 63 13.15 10.68 32.23
C GLN A 63 13.76 10.76 33.65
N PRO A 64 13.51 11.85 34.41
CA PRO A 64 14.16 12.08 35.71
C PRO A 64 13.76 11.07 36.80
N GLU A 65 12.65 10.36 36.61
CA GLU A 65 12.12 9.36 37.54
C GLU A 65 12.60 7.93 37.22
N PHE A 66 13.28 7.75 36.09
CA PHE A 66 13.67 6.43 35.63
C PHE A 66 14.80 5.87 36.50
N ARG A 67 14.58 4.65 37.00
CA ARG A 67 15.59 3.88 37.75
C ARG A 67 15.69 2.49 37.18
N LEU A 68 16.88 2.15 36.71
CA LEU A 68 17.18 0.81 36.23
C LEU A 68 17.26 -0.14 37.44
N GLN A 69 16.35 -1.12 37.49
CA GLN A 69 16.37 -2.18 38.51
C GLN A 69 17.22 -3.39 38.09
N HIS A 70 17.46 -3.52 36.78
CA HIS A 70 18.23 -4.60 36.15
C HIS A 70 19.38 -4.02 35.33
N SER A 71 20.26 -4.88 34.79
CA SER A 71 21.34 -4.43 33.93
C SER A 71 20.79 -3.82 32.61
N PRO A 72 21.50 -2.87 31.98
CA PRO A 72 21.11 -2.25 30.70
C PRO A 72 20.79 -3.27 29.60
N GLU A 73 21.57 -4.35 29.52
CA GLU A 73 21.39 -5.42 28.54
C GLU A 73 20.10 -6.20 28.81
N GLY A 74 19.82 -6.50 30.08
CA GLY A 74 18.59 -7.17 30.51
C GLY A 74 17.34 -6.33 30.24
N TYR A 75 17.46 -5.02 30.42
CA TYR A 75 16.38 -4.08 30.15
C TYR A 75 16.10 -3.94 28.64
N LEU A 76 17.15 -3.77 27.83
CA LEU A 76 17.05 -3.76 26.36
C LEU A 76 16.46 -5.06 25.82
N LEU A 77 16.90 -6.21 26.35
CA LEU A 77 16.33 -7.51 25.99
C LEU A 77 14.84 -7.59 26.35
N GLY A 78 14.42 -7.00 27.47
CA GLY A 78 13.02 -6.90 27.87
C GLY A 78 12.18 -6.08 26.88
N ILE A 79 12.66 -4.91 26.49
CA ILE A 79 12.00 -4.05 25.49
C ILE A 79 11.90 -4.79 24.16
N ALA A 80 13.01 -5.33 23.67
CA ALA A 80 13.06 -6.07 22.41
C ALA A 80 12.10 -7.27 22.37
N LYS A 81 11.99 -8.03 23.47
CA LYS A 81 11.01 -9.12 23.61
C LYS A 81 9.58 -8.61 23.48
N HIS A 82 9.25 -7.50 24.14
CA HIS A 82 7.91 -6.92 24.10
C HIS A 82 7.56 -6.43 22.69
N LEU A 83 8.48 -5.70 22.04
CA LEU A 83 8.33 -5.23 20.67
C LEU A 83 8.12 -6.39 19.69
N TRP A 84 8.95 -7.43 19.77
CA TRP A 84 8.84 -8.59 18.89
C TRP A 84 7.54 -9.36 19.09
N ILE A 85 7.12 -9.61 20.33
CA ILE A 85 5.84 -10.30 20.61
C ILE A 85 4.67 -9.51 20.02
N ARG A 86 4.69 -8.17 20.17
CA ARG A 86 3.67 -7.30 19.57
C ARG A 86 3.69 -7.35 18.04
N LYS A 87 4.87 -7.26 17.42
CA LYS A 87 5.08 -7.37 15.97
C LYS A 87 4.58 -8.73 15.45
N HIS A 88 4.96 -9.82 16.10
CA HIS A 88 4.54 -11.17 15.74
C HIS A 88 3.03 -11.39 15.87
N HIS A 89 2.39 -10.85 16.92
CA HIS A 89 0.93 -10.90 17.05
C HIS A 89 0.19 -10.07 15.98
N GLN A 90 0.77 -8.95 15.53
CA GLN A 90 0.24 -8.16 14.43
C GLN A 90 0.46 -8.86 13.08
N GLN A 91 1.64 -9.44 12.85
CA GLN A 91 1.97 -10.18 11.63
C GLN A 91 1.16 -11.47 11.47
N ARG A 92 0.79 -12.16 12.57
CA ARG A 92 -0.19 -13.27 12.49
C ARG A 92 -1.57 -12.85 11.96
N LYS A 93 -1.90 -11.55 12.01
CA LYS A 93 -3.11 -10.98 11.43
C LYS A 93 -2.89 -10.39 10.03
N LEU A 94 -1.64 -10.26 9.60
CA LEU A 94 -1.27 -9.71 8.30
C LEU A 94 -0.94 -10.88 7.36
N VAL A 95 -1.68 -10.97 6.26
CA VAL A 95 -1.36 -11.91 5.19
C VAL A 95 -0.13 -11.35 4.45
N PRO A 96 0.92 -12.15 4.17
CA PRO A 96 2.06 -11.70 3.39
C PRO A 96 1.61 -11.15 2.04
N LEU A 97 2.16 -10.00 1.62
CA LEU A 97 1.89 -9.41 0.31
C LEU A 97 2.18 -10.37 -0.84
N SER A 98 3.18 -11.24 -0.70
CA SER A 98 3.51 -12.30 -1.65
C SER A 98 2.43 -13.38 -1.81
N SER A 99 1.56 -13.57 -0.81
CA SER A 99 0.39 -14.43 -0.91
C SER A 99 -0.74 -13.75 -1.70
N ILE A 100 -0.83 -12.42 -1.64
CA ILE A 100 -1.78 -11.61 -2.41
C ILE A 100 -1.33 -11.48 -3.87
N GLU A 101 -0.03 -11.32 -4.13
CA GLU A 101 0.53 -11.26 -5.50
C GLU A 101 0.22 -12.51 -6.35
N ARG A 102 0.08 -13.69 -5.73
CA ARG A 102 -0.32 -14.92 -6.44
C ARG A 102 -1.81 -14.99 -6.76
N GLU A 103 -2.63 -14.16 -6.09
CA GLU A 103 -4.08 -14.06 -6.31
C GLU A 103 -4.48 -12.82 -7.11
N ILE A 104 -3.57 -11.88 -7.38
CA ILE A 104 -3.80 -10.79 -8.32
C ILE A 104 -3.68 -11.36 -9.75
N SER A 105 -4.69 -12.13 -10.16
CA SER A 105 -4.99 -12.30 -11.57
C SER A 105 -5.68 -11.02 -12.03
N LEU A 106 -5.00 -10.24 -12.86
CA LEU A 106 -5.68 -9.21 -13.64
C LEU A 106 -6.82 -9.91 -14.42
N PRO A 107 -8.06 -9.44 -14.34
CA PRO A 107 -9.15 -9.98 -15.16
C PRO A 107 -8.71 -10.03 -16.63
N GLU A 108 -9.11 -11.04 -17.40
CA GLU A 108 -8.79 -11.13 -18.84
C GLU A 108 -9.20 -9.86 -19.62
N ASP A 109 -10.16 -9.10 -19.10
CA ASP A 109 -10.65 -7.82 -19.63
C ASP A 109 -9.81 -6.59 -19.21
N TYR A 110 -8.73 -6.77 -18.43
CA TYR A 110 -7.90 -5.66 -17.95
C TYR A 110 -7.11 -5.00 -19.09
N PHE A 111 -6.72 -5.79 -20.10
CA PHE A 111 -6.14 -5.25 -21.33
C PHE A 111 -7.25 -5.02 -22.35
N PRO A 112 -7.28 -3.86 -23.04
CA PRO A 112 -8.23 -3.66 -24.12
C PRO A 112 -8.00 -4.76 -25.16
N SER A 113 -9.03 -5.56 -25.41
CA SER A 113 -8.93 -6.67 -26.36
C SER A 113 -8.63 -6.12 -27.76
N TYR A 114 -8.10 -6.98 -28.64
CA TYR A 114 -7.92 -6.65 -30.06
C TYR A 114 -9.21 -6.09 -30.69
N LYS A 115 -10.38 -6.56 -30.22
CA LYS A 115 -11.70 -6.07 -30.61
C LYS A 115 -11.93 -4.61 -30.19
N THR A 116 -11.57 -4.24 -28.95
CA THR A 116 -11.66 -2.85 -28.45
C THR A 116 -10.79 -1.90 -29.26
N GLN A 117 -9.58 -2.33 -29.62
CA GLN A 117 -8.64 -1.51 -30.39
C GLN A 117 -9.15 -1.27 -31.82
N ARG A 118 -9.74 -2.29 -32.45
CA ARG A 118 -10.38 -2.17 -33.77
C ARG A 118 -11.62 -1.25 -33.72
N LEU A 119 -12.44 -1.36 -32.66
CA LEU A 119 -13.59 -0.47 -32.44
C LEU A 119 -13.17 1.00 -32.32
N LEU A 120 -12.07 1.29 -31.62
CA LEU A 120 -11.55 2.65 -31.50
C LEU A 120 -11.13 3.23 -32.85
N GLN A 121 -10.48 2.44 -33.71
CA GLN A 121 -10.13 2.86 -35.07
C GLN A 121 -11.37 3.21 -35.92
N PHE A 122 -12.45 2.43 -35.77
CA PHE A 122 -13.72 2.74 -36.43
C PHE A 122 -14.34 4.05 -35.94
N LEU A 123 -14.28 4.29 -34.63
CA LEU A 123 -14.80 5.53 -34.04
C LEU A 123 -13.98 6.75 -34.48
N GLU A 124 -12.66 6.61 -34.59
CA GLU A 124 -11.77 7.67 -35.11
C GLU A 124 -12.08 8.01 -36.57
N SER A 125 -12.38 7.01 -37.41
CA SER A 125 -12.73 7.22 -38.82
C SER A 125 -14.03 8.01 -39.02
N ALA A 126 -14.95 8.00 -38.04
CA ALA A 126 -16.15 8.84 -38.07
C ALA A 126 -15.83 10.34 -37.88
N GLY A 127 -14.63 10.67 -37.42
CA GLY A 127 -14.09 12.02 -37.25
C GLY A 127 -14.09 12.48 -35.79
N GLN A 128 -13.12 13.34 -35.46
CA GLN A 128 -12.83 13.77 -34.07
C GLN A 128 -14.07 14.30 -33.32
N LYS A 129 -14.89 15.14 -33.97
CA LYS A 129 -16.11 15.69 -33.34
C LYS A 129 -17.14 14.61 -32.97
N CYS A 130 -17.24 13.54 -33.77
CA CYS A 130 -18.11 12.40 -33.46
C CYS A 130 -17.52 11.52 -32.36
N LEU A 131 -16.20 11.30 -32.37
CA LEU A 131 -15.49 10.59 -31.31
C LEU A 131 -15.70 11.28 -29.95
N ASP A 132 -15.45 12.58 -29.87
CA ASP A 132 -15.58 13.36 -28.63
C ASP A 132 -17.02 13.33 -28.10
N LEU A 133 -18.00 13.47 -29.00
CA LEU A 133 -19.42 13.39 -28.65
C LEU A 133 -19.79 12.00 -28.09
N LEU A 134 -19.41 10.92 -28.79
CA LEU A 134 -19.74 9.56 -28.36
C LEU A 134 -18.99 9.18 -27.07
N ARG A 135 -17.75 9.64 -26.91
CA ARG A 135 -16.97 9.45 -25.69
C ARG A 135 -17.62 10.13 -24.49
N ALA A 136 -17.99 11.41 -24.63
CA ALA A 136 -18.57 12.17 -23.54
C ALA A 136 -19.97 11.65 -23.14
N PHE A 137 -20.72 11.12 -24.11
CA PHE A 137 -22.04 10.52 -23.85
C PHE A 137 -21.97 9.10 -23.25
N TYR A 138 -21.23 8.17 -23.87
CA TYR A 138 -21.25 6.75 -23.48
C TYR A 138 -20.25 6.40 -22.38
N TYR A 139 -19.04 6.97 -22.41
CA TYR A 139 -18.01 6.68 -21.39
C TYR A 139 -18.13 7.58 -20.18
N GLN A 140 -18.25 8.90 -20.40
CA GLN A 140 -18.28 9.87 -19.31
C GLN A 140 -19.69 10.09 -18.74
N LYS A 141 -20.72 9.51 -19.36
CA LYS A 141 -22.14 9.58 -18.96
C LYS A 141 -22.62 11.02 -18.67
N GLN A 142 -22.10 12.00 -19.41
CA GLN A 142 -22.45 13.40 -19.19
C GLN A 142 -23.90 13.68 -19.61
N PRO A 143 -24.67 14.47 -18.84
CA PRO A 143 -26.03 14.83 -19.21
C PRO A 143 -26.04 15.70 -20.47
N LEU A 144 -27.05 15.49 -21.34
CA LEU A 144 -27.20 16.20 -22.62
C LEU A 144 -27.08 17.73 -22.48
N LYS A 145 -27.66 18.30 -21.41
CA LYS A 145 -27.58 19.73 -21.08
C LYS A 145 -26.15 20.26 -20.98
N GLN A 146 -25.24 19.48 -20.39
CA GLN A 146 -23.84 19.86 -20.25
C GLN A 146 -23.11 19.70 -21.59
N LEU A 147 -23.37 18.60 -22.31
CA LEU A 147 -22.76 18.33 -23.62
C LEU A 147 -23.06 19.41 -24.67
N VAL A 148 -24.27 19.98 -24.67
CA VAL A 148 -24.65 21.08 -25.56
C VAL A 148 -23.69 22.27 -25.38
N LYS A 149 -23.35 22.60 -24.13
CA LYS A 149 -22.42 23.70 -23.80
C LYS A 149 -20.98 23.32 -24.10
N THR A 150 -20.54 22.14 -23.67
CA THR A 150 -19.15 21.69 -23.82
C THR A 150 -18.75 21.53 -25.28
N LEU A 151 -19.65 21.04 -26.14
CA LEU A 151 -19.38 20.76 -27.55
C LEU A 151 -19.92 21.86 -28.50
N GLY A 152 -20.54 22.91 -27.97
CA GLY A 152 -20.98 24.08 -28.74
C GLY A 152 -22.18 23.85 -29.67
N TYR A 153 -23.15 23.01 -29.27
CA TYR A 153 -24.39 22.81 -30.02
C TYR A 153 -25.47 23.82 -29.61
N ALA A 154 -26.45 24.07 -30.50
CA ALA A 154 -27.48 25.08 -30.26
C ALA A 154 -28.55 24.65 -29.22
N ASN A 155 -28.91 23.37 -29.18
CA ASN A 155 -29.91 22.83 -28.25
C ASN A 155 -29.77 21.29 -28.13
N GLU A 156 -30.46 20.71 -27.14
CA GLU A 156 -30.42 19.25 -26.87
C GLU A 156 -30.93 18.41 -28.05
N HIS A 157 -31.87 18.95 -28.84
CA HIS A 157 -32.41 18.28 -30.01
C HIS A 157 -31.35 18.16 -31.12
N SER A 158 -30.62 19.26 -31.40
CA SER A 158 -29.51 19.30 -32.35
C SER A 158 -28.40 18.32 -31.96
N LEU A 159 -28.06 18.26 -30.67
CA LEU A 159 -27.10 17.29 -30.13
C LEU A 159 -27.57 15.84 -30.32
N SER A 160 -28.85 15.56 -30.08
CA SER A 160 -29.43 14.21 -30.22
C SER A 160 -29.45 13.75 -31.67
N VAL A 161 -29.81 14.64 -32.60
CA VAL A 161 -29.73 14.38 -34.04
C VAL A 161 -28.29 14.15 -34.48
N GLN A 162 -27.34 14.94 -33.97
CA GLN A 162 -25.92 14.77 -34.31
C GLN A 162 -25.37 13.46 -33.75
N LYS A 163 -25.75 13.07 -32.54
CA LYS A 163 -25.41 11.76 -31.97
C LYS A 163 -25.89 10.63 -32.87
N TYR A 164 -27.15 10.72 -33.34
CA TYR A 164 -27.71 9.75 -34.27
C TYR A 164 -26.91 9.68 -35.58
N LYS A 165 -26.60 10.83 -36.18
CA LYS A 165 -25.77 10.90 -37.40
C LYS A 165 -24.37 10.31 -37.21
N CYS A 166 -23.73 10.59 -36.08
CA CYS A 166 -22.42 10.02 -35.76
C CYS A 166 -22.50 8.49 -35.62
N LEU A 167 -23.53 7.96 -34.97
CA LEU A 167 -23.76 6.51 -34.88
C LEU A 167 -24.00 5.87 -36.25
N GLU A 168 -24.81 6.48 -37.09
CA GLU A 168 -25.04 6.00 -38.47
C GLU A 168 -23.76 5.99 -39.30
N LYS A 169 -22.91 7.01 -39.15
CA LYS A 169 -21.62 7.07 -39.84
C LYS A 169 -20.68 5.94 -39.41
N VAL A 170 -20.64 5.63 -38.10
CA VAL A 170 -19.87 4.49 -37.58
C VAL A 170 -20.44 3.18 -38.12
N ARG A 171 -21.76 2.98 -38.09
CA ARG A 171 -22.42 1.79 -38.64
C ARG A 171 -22.12 1.58 -40.13
N HIS A 172 -22.18 2.65 -40.92
CA HIS A 172 -21.86 2.58 -42.34
C HIS A 172 -20.41 2.17 -42.58
N THR A 173 -19.47 2.68 -41.77
CA THR A 173 -18.05 2.31 -41.87
C THR A 173 -17.81 0.85 -41.51
N ILE A 174 -18.46 0.36 -40.45
CA ILE A 174 -18.41 -1.05 -40.04
C ILE A 174 -18.99 -1.96 -41.14
N LYS A 175 -20.13 -1.58 -41.72
CA LYS A 175 -20.80 -2.33 -42.80
C LYS A 175 -19.93 -2.42 -44.06
N ASN A 176 -19.23 -1.34 -44.42
CA ASN A 176 -18.36 -1.31 -45.59
C ASN A 176 -17.08 -2.16 -45.42
N GLN A 177 -16.63 -2.39 -44.19
CA GLN A 177 -15.48 -3.25 -43.89
C GLN A 177 -15.85 -4.71 -43.60
N SER A 178 -17.11 -5.12 -43.89
CA SER A 178 -17.61 -6.48 -43.75
C SER A 178 -17.32 -7.11 -42.38
N VAL A 179 -17.48 -6.34 -41.31
CA VAL A 179 -17.35 -6.83 -39.94
C VAL A 179 -18.73 -7.28 -39.44
N ALA A 180 -18.85 -8.52 -39.00
CA ALA A 180 -20.10 -9.07 -38.50
C ALA A 180 -20.34 -8.59 -37.06
N TYR A 181 -21.62 -8.50 -36.65
CA TYR A 181 -21.99 -8.16 -35.27
C TYR A 181 -21.40 -9.16 -34.25
N GLU A 182 -21.21 -10.40 -34.68
CA GLU A 182 -20.61 -11.48 -33.87
C GLU A 182 -19.12 -11.25 -33.57
N ASP A 183 -18.41 -10.44 -34.37
CA ASP A 183 -16.98 -10.14 -34.14
C ASP A 183 -16.75 -9.32 -32.85
N PHE A 184 -17.82 -8.87 -32.19
CA PHE A 184 -17.79 -7.99 -31.02
C PHE A 184 -18.46 -8.59 -29.76
N LEU A 185 -18.95 -9.83 -29.78
CA LEU A 185 -19.81 -10.41 -28.71
C LEU A 185 -19.25 -11.59 -27.90
N ASP A 186 -17.93 -11.73 -27.81
CA ASP A 186 -17.32 -12.59 -26.78
C ASP A 186 -16.49 -11.74 -25.84
#